data_AF-A0A0F7FTK4-F1
#
_entry.id   AF-A0A0F7FTK4-F1
#
_cell.length_a   1.000
_cell.length_b   1.000
_cell.length_c   1.000
_cell.angle_alpha   90.00
_cell.angle_beta   90.00
_cell.angle_gamma   90.00
#
_symmetry.space_group_name_H-M   'P 1'
#
loop_
_entity.id
_entity.type
_entity.pdbx_description
1 polymer ?
#
loop_
_entity_poly.entity_id
_entity_poly.type
_entity_poly.pdbx_seq_one_letter_code
_entity_poly.pdbx_strand_id
1 'polypeptide(L)'
;MTTKTVRFYEQAGLLPEPPRTPSGYRDYPPESADRLVFIRTAQSAGLSLAEIGELLLLSDTDRPPPPDTARVIAGHLHRIESRIEALTQTRDALRALRG
;
A
#
# COMPACT_ATOMS: atom_id res chain seq x y z
N MET A 1 8.05 -8.24 9.24
CA MET A 1 8.07 -8.62 7.81
C MET A 1 9.23 -9.59 7.60
N THR A 2 9.12 -10.54 6.67
CA THR A 2 10.25 -11.43 6.37
C THR A 2 11.07 -10.87 5.20
N THR A 3 12.35 -11.25 5.10
CA THR A 3 13.20 -10.90 3.96
C THR A 3 12.62 -11.38 2.63
N LYS A 4 11.90 -12.51 2.62
CA LYS A 4 11.20 -13.02 1.43
C LYS A 4 10.09 -12.07 0.98
N THR A 5 9.34 -11.50 1.92
CA THR A 5 8.27 -10.54 1.62
C THR A 5 8.84 -9.23 1.05
N VAL A 6 9.96 -8.75 1.59
CA VAL A 6 10.64 -7.55 1.04
C VAL A 6 11.09 -7.80 -0.40
N ARG A 7 11.75 -8.93 -0.67
CA ARG A 7 12.16 -9.31 -2.02
C ARG A 7 10.99 -9.48 -2.98
N PHE A 8 9.87 -10.01 -2.50
CA PHE A 8 8.67 -10.15 -3.31
C PHE A 8 8.14 -8.77 -3.77
N TYR A 9 8.17 -7.76 -2.90
CA TYR A 9 7.78 -6.39 -3.29
C TYR A 9 8.80 -5.72 -4.23
N GLU A 10 10.10 -5.96 -4.04
CA GLU A 10 11.15 -5.57 -5.00
C GLU A 10 10.87 -6.18 -6.39
N GLN A 11 10.61 -7.48 -6.46
CA GLN A 11 10.27 -8.19 -7.71
C GLN A 11 8.97 -7.72 -8.34
N ALA A 12 7.99 -7.31 -7.53
CA ALA A 12 6.73 -6.74 -7.99
C ALA A 12 6.84 -5.26 -8.43
N GLY A 13 8.04 -4.65 -8.35
CA GLY A 13 8.27 -3.25 -8.71
C GLY A 13 7.73 -2.25 -7.69
N LEU A 14 7.35 -2.70 -6.50
CA LEU A 14 6.76 -1.87 -5.45
C LEU A 14 7.81 -1.28 -4.52
N LEU A 15 9.05 -1.75 -4.57
CA LEU A 15 10.20 -1.14 -3.91
C LEU A 15 11.25 -0.86 -4.97
N PRO A 16 11.93 0.30 -4.93
CA PRO A 16 13.11 0.52 -5.76
C PRO A 16 14.19 -0.52 -5.42
N GLU A 17 15.03 -0.86 -6.41
CA GLU A 17 16.18 -1.74 -6.14
C GLU A 17 17.10 -1.05 -5.12
N PRO A 18 17.38 -1.68 -3.97
CA PRO A 18 18.21 -1.06 -2.96
C PRO A 18 19.67 -0.99 -3.43
N PRO A 19 20.42 0.05 -3.04
CA PRO A 19 21.86 0.07 -3.23
C PRO A 19 22.50 -1.17 -2.59
N ARG A 20 23.64 -1.58 -3.16
CA ARG A 20 24.43 -2.69 -2.61
C ARG A 20 25.59 -2.14 -1.80
N THR A 21 25.85 -2.75 -0.65
CA THR A 21 27.06 -2.49 0.12
C THR A 21 28.30 -2.94 -0.67
N PRO A 22 29.51 -2.45 -0.32
CA PRO A 22 30.75 -2.96 -0.92
C PRO A 22 30.95 -4.47 -0.75
N SER A 23 30.35 -5.06 0.29
CA SER A 23 30.33 -6.49 0.57
C SER A 23 29.23 -7.27 -0.17
N GLY A 24 28.42 -6.61 -1.00
CA GLY A 24 27.40 -7.20 -1.86
C GLY A 24 26.02 -7.41 -1.22
N TYR A 25 25.80 -6.93 0.01
CA TYR A 25 24.50 -6.99 0.68
C TYR A 25 23.57 -5.88 0.20
N ARG A 26 22.26 -6.10 0.24
CA ARG A 26 21.26 -5.05 -0.03
C ARG A 26 21.18 -4.11 1.16
N ASP A 27 21.29 -2.82 0.91
CA ASP A 27 21.15 -1.76 1.91
C ASP A 27 19.87 -0.98 1.65
N TYR A 28 18.87 -1.16 2.52
CA TYR A 28 17.58 -0.51 2.37
C TYR A 28 17.60 0.81 3.14
N PRO A 29 17.44 1.95 2.47
CA PRO A 29 17.43 3.24 3.15
C PRO A 29 16.13 3.42 3.96
N PRO A 30 16.10 4.36 4.92
CA PRO A 30 14.96 4.54 5.83
C PRO A 30 13.60 4.73 5.13
N GLU A 31 13.55 5.42 3.99
CA GLU A 31 12.34 5.60 3.18
C GLU A 31 11.71 4.28 2.71
N SER A 32 12.51 3.21 2.60
CA SER A 32 12.01 1.87 2.30
C SER A 32 11.09 1.36 3.42
N ALA A 33 11.36 1.72 4.68
CA ALA A 33 10.55 1.28 5.81
C ALA A 33 9.14 1.88 5.76
N ASP A 34 9.03 3.18 5.49
CA ASP A 34 7.73 3.87 5.38
C ASP A 34 6.92 3.32 4.20
N ARG A 35 7.58 3.09 3.06
CA ARG A 35 6.96 2.46 1.89
C ARG A 35 6.46 1.05 2.20
N LEU A 36 7.23 0.25 2.93
CA LEU A 36 6.82 -1.09 3.37
C LEU A 36 5.61 -1.06 4.31
N VAL A 37 5.56 -0.08 5.23
CA VAL A 37 4.41 0.14 6.11
C VAL A 37 3.17 0.52 5.28
N PHE A 38 3.31 1.39 4.29
CA PHE A 38 2.23 1.75 3.38
C PHE A 38 1.69 0.53 2.62
N ILE A 39 2.57 -0.24 1.96
CA ILE A 39 2.18 -1.44 1.19
C ILE A 39 1.40 -2.42 2.10
N ARG A 40 1.91 -2.68 3.31
CA ARG A 40 1.26 -3.59 4.25
C ARG A 40 -0.11 -3.08 4.70
N THR A 41 -0.22 -1.79 4.97
CA THR A 41 -1.48 -1.17 5.44
C THR A 41 -2.52 -1.18 4.32
N ALA A 42 -2.13 -0.82 3.10
CA ALA A 42 -2.99 -0.87 1.92
C ALA A 42 -3.47 -2.29 1.61
N GLN A 43 -2.59 -3.29 1.67
CA GLN A 43 -3.01 -4.69 1.52
C GLN A 43 -4.01 -5.11 2.60
N SER A 44 -3.79 -4.72 3.86
CA SER A 44 -4.71 -5.05 4.95
C SER A 44 -6.08 -4.37 4.80
N ALA A 45 -6.12 -3.23 4.11
CA ALA A 45 -7.35 -2.55 3.69
C ALA A 45 -8.03 -3.20 2.46
N GLY A 46 -7.40 -4.22 1.85
CA GLY A 46 -7.94 -4.95 0.72
C GLY A 46 -7.59 -4.35 -0.65
N LEU A 47 -6.49 -3.60 -0.75
CA LEU A 47 -5.93 -3.20 -2.05
C LEU A 47 -5.07 -4.32 -2.63
N SER A 48 -5.20 -4.53 -3.94
CA SER A 48 -4.31 -5.40 -4.70
C SER A 48 -2.94 -4.74 -4.91
N LEU A 49 -1.93 -5.54 -5.22
CA LEU A 49 -0.58 -5.04 -5.48
C LEU A 49 -0.51 -4.08 -6.67
N ALA A 50 -1.35 -4.29 -7.69
CA ALA A 50 -1.43 -3.40 -8.85
C ALA A 50 -1.91 -2.00 -8.44
N GLU A 51 -2.99 -1.92 -7.67
CA GLU A 51 -3.53 -0.65 -7.16
C GLU A 51 -2.53 0.04 -6.22
N ILE A 52 -1.80 -0.73 -5.41
CA ILE A 52 -0.73 -0.18 -4.55
C ILE A 52 0.40 0.41 -5.40
N GLY A 53 0.81 -0.29 -6.47
CA GLY A 53 1.82 0.22 -7.40
C GLY A 53 1.38 1.52 -8.08
N GLU A 54 0.13 1.60 -8.52
CA GLU A 54 -0.44 2.83 -9.06
C GLU A 54 -0.37 3.98 -8.05
N LEU A 55 -0.80 3.76 -6.80
CA LEU A 55 -0.73 4.79 -5.76
C LEU A 55 0.71 5.23 -5.46
N LEU A 56 1.65 4.28 -5.44
CA LEU A 56 3.06 4.55 -5.17
C LEU A 56 3.71 5.40 -6.26
N LEU A 57 3.39 5.14 -7.53
CA LEU A 57 3.90 5.94 -8.66
C LEU A 57 3.51 7.42 -8.55
N LEU A 58 2.34 7.70 -7.97
CA LEU A 58 1.83 9.06 -7.81
C LEU A 58 2.50 9.79 -6.66
N SER A 59 2.87 9.06 -5.60
CA SER A 59 3.65 9.61 -4.50
C SER A 59 5.13 9.82 -4.85
N ASP A 60 5.68 9.06 -5.79
CA ASP A 60 7.09 9.13 -6.18
C ASP A 60 7.40 10.25 -7.19
N THR A 61 6.37 10.87 -7.78
CA THR A 61 6.53 11.97 -8.74
C THR A 61 6.36 13.34 -8.11
N ASP A 62 7.40 14.19 -8.20
CA ASP A 62 7.33 15.64 -7.94
C ASP A 62 6.47 16.41 -8.98
N ARG A 63 5.99 15.71 -10.02
CA ARG A 63 5.14 16.28 -11.06
C ARG A 63 3.67 16.11 -10.68
N PRO A 64 2.81 17.11 -10.93
CA PRO A 64 1.36 16.94 -10.78
C PRO A 64 0.91 15.71 -11.58
N PRO A 65 0.10 14.84 -10.96
CA PRO A 65 -0.32 13.62 -11.60
C PRO A 65 -1.16 13.93 -12.85
N PRO A 66 -1.15 13.06 -13.87
CA PRO A 66 -2.03 13.20 -15.02
C PRO A 66 -3.49 13.41 -14.61
N PRO A 67 -4.30 14.16 -15.39
CA PRO A 67 -5.68 14.47 -15.01
C PRO A 67 -6.55 13.23 -14.71
N ASP A 68 -6.27 12.11 -15.36
CA ASP A 68 -6.98 10.84 -15.12
C ASP A 68 -6.68 10.19 -13.77
N THR A 69 -5.57 10.55 -13.15
CA THR A 69 -5.13 9.97 -11.87
C THR A 69 -6.07 10.32 -10.72
N ALA A 70 -6.59 11.55 -10.68
CA ALA A 70 -7.51 11.97 -9.63
C ALA A 70 -8.75 11.06 -9.56
N ARG A 71 -9.21 10.57 -10.73
CA ARG A 71 -10.32 9.62 -10.83
C ARG A 71 -9.97 8.24 -10.27
N VAL A 72 -8.74 7.77 -10.50
CA VAL A 72 -8.24 6.49 -9.96
C VAL A 72 -8.16 6.55 -8.43
N ILE A 73 -7.56 7.61 -7.88
CA ILE A 73 -7.49 7.84 -6.43
C ILE A 73 -8.90 7.90 -5.83
N ALA A 74 -9.81 8.66 -6.43
CA ALA A 74 -11.19 8.77 -5.97
C ALA A 74 -11.90 7.40 -5.97
N GLY A 75 -11.65 6.56 -6.99
CA GLY A 75 -12.18 5.20 -7.04
C GLY A 75 -11.66 4.30 -5.91
N HIS A 76 -10.35 4.34 -5.63
CA HIS A 76 -9.78 3.59 -4.50
C HIS A 76 -10.30 4.09 -3.16
N LEU A 77 -10.37 5.41 -2.97
CA LEU A 77 -10.90 6.02 -1.76
C LEU A 77 -12.35 5.59 -1.52
N HIS A 78 -13.21 5.71 -2.54
CA HIS A 78 -14.61 5.29 -2.45
C HIS A 78 -14.73 3.81 -2.05
N ARG A 79 -13.92 2.94 -2.64
CA ARG A 79 -13.91 1.50 -2.29
C ARG A 79 -13.50 1.25 -0.84
N ILE A 80 -12.50 1.96 -0.33
CA ILE A 80 -12.09 1.88 1.08
C ILE A 80 -13.21 2.38 2.00
N GLU A 81 -13.83 3.51 1.67
CA GLU A 81 -14.93 4.09 2.45
C GLU A 81 -16.13 3.13 2.54
N SER A 82 -16.57 2.55 1.42
CA SER A 82 -17.64 1.54 1.42
C SER A 82 -17.28 0.31 2.27
N ARG A 83 -16.00 -0.10 2.27
CA ARG A 83 -15.54 -1.22 3.10
C ARG A 83 -15.60 -0.87 4.58
N ILE A 84 -15.19 0.34 4.96
CA ILE A 84 -15.25 0.85 6.34
C ILE A 84 -16.70 0.89 6.83
N GLU A 85 -17.62 1.36 5.99
CA GLU A 85 -19.04 1.42 6.30
C GLU A 85 -19.60 0.01 6.56
N ALA A 86 -19.38 -0.93 5.65
CA ALA A 86 -19.86 -2.32 5.80
C ALA A 86 -19.29 -3.02 7.05
N LEU A 87 -17.99 -2.82 7.33
CA LEU A 87 -17.34 -3.37 8.53
C LEU A 87 -17.89 -2.74 9.82
N THR A 88 -18.20 -1.45 9.78
CA THR A 88 -18.80 -0.71 10.90
C THR A 88 -20.21 -1.23 11.19
N GLN A 89 -21.05 -1.37 10.18
CA GLN A 89 -22.39 -1.95 10.31
C GLN A 89 -22.33 -3.37 10.90
N THR A 90 -21.43 -4.22 10.39
CA THR A 90 -21.25 -5.59 10.88
C THR A 90 -20.81 -5.60 12.35
N ARG A 91 -19.83 -4.78 12.71
CA ARG A 91 -19.35 -4.63 14.10
C ARG A 91 -20.49 -4.22 15.04
N ASP A 92 -21.31 -3.26 14.62
CA ASP A 92 -22.38 -2.72 15.45
C ASP A 92 -23.53 -3.73 15.63
N ALA A 93 -23.86 -4.50 14.58
CA ALA A 93 -24.76 -5.64 14.68
C ALA A 93 -24.24 -6.72 15.65
N LEU A 94 -22.95 -7.08 15.58
CA LEU A 94 -22.34 -8.03 16.51
C LEU A 94 -22.30 -7.52 17.96
N ARG A 95 -22.12 -6.21 18.16
CA ARG A 95 -22.19 -5.59 19.50
C ARG A 95 -23.60 -5.68 20.07
N ALA A 96 -24.62 -5.46 19.25
CA ALA A 96 -26.02 -5.58 19.66
C ALA A 96 -26.41 -7.01 20.03
N LEU A 97 -25.84 -8.03 19.39
CA LEU A 97 -26.08 -9.45 19.72
C LEU A 97 -25.40 -9.91 21.01
N ARG A 98 -24.37 -9.20 21.48
CA ARG A 98 -23.61 -9.54 22.69
C ARG A 98 -24.20 -8.91 23.95
N GLY A 99 -25.02 -7.86 23.80
CA GLY A 99 -25.76 -7.21 24.88
C GLY A 99 -27.15 -7.79 25.02
#